data_AF-A0A2Z6N220-F1
#
_entry.id   AF-A0A2Z6N220-F1
#
_cell.length_a   1.000
_cell.length_b   1.000
_cell.length_c   1.000
_cell.angle_alpha   90.00
_cell.angle_beta   90.00
_cell.angle_gamma   90.00
#
_symmetry.space_group_name_H-M   'P 1'
#
loop_
_entity.id
_entity.type
_entity.pdbx_description
1 polymer ?
#
loop_
_entity_poly.entity_id
_entity_poly.type
_entity_poly.pdbx_seq_one_letter_code
_entity_poly.pdbx_strand_id
1 'polypeptide(L)'
;MFATTKIMMGDLLKNRDEMKHFIITHAFADHVIQELPHLHHKPSHPCISKRSFTKIVSTHLGLDDDPFEIMRHCNLIFAPTIHEEHWFCYVLDKRNNKLFVLNSWSTERNEENKLLDLSMKRHFEMFLNFMNDLPQQTLELVYEDLPQQKNVHDCGIYVLKYLEMWDGERKWGDKTMPDFTLVNF
;
A
#
# COMPACT_ATOMS: atom_id res chain seq x y z
N MET A 1 -3.45 13.35 0.82
CA MET A 1 -3.85 12.01 1.33
C MET A 1 -3.67 11.83 2.85
N PHE A 2 -2.83 12.60 3.56
CA PHE A 2 -2.65 12.46 5.03
C PHE A 2 -3.95 12.45 5.84
N ALA A 3 -4.81 13.46 5.63
CA ALA A 3 -6.10 13.54 6.32
C ALA A 3 -6.97 12.31 6.01
N THR A 4 -6.97 11.84 4.77
CA THR A 4 -7.77 10.70 4.32
C THR A 4 -7.37 9.40 5.01
N THR A 5 -6.08 9.07 5.07
CA THR A 5 -5.61 7.87 5.79
C THR A 5 -6.02 7.93 7.25
N LYS A 6 -5.84 9.09 7.91
CA LYS A 6 -6.22 9.25 9.32
C LYS A 6 -7.74 9.12 9.55
N ILE A 7 -8.56 9.62 8.62
CA ILE A 7 -10.02 9.50 8.67
C ILE A 7 -10.43 8.04 8.46
N MET A 8 -9.97 7.39 7.38
CA MET A 8 -10.33 6.01 7.06
C MET A 8 -9.86 5.01 8.12
N MET A 9 -8.67 5.23 8.69
CA MET A 9 -8.17 4.40 9.79
C MET A 9 -8.79 4.76 11.15
N GLY A 10 -9.27 5.98 11.34
CA GLY A 10 -9.73 6.46 12.64
C GLY A 10 -10.87 5.65 13.23
N ASP A 11 -11.83 5.24 12.40
CA ASP A 11 -12.95 4.40 12.86
C ASP A 11 -12.55 2.92 12.98
N LEU A 12 -11.68 2.43 12.09
CA LEU A 12 -11.14 1.06 12.15
C LEU A 12 -10.29 0.84 13.41
N LEU A 13 -9.49 1.83 13.80
CA LEU A 13 -8.63 1.77 14.98
C LEU A 13 -9.40 1.77 16.30
N LYS A 14 -10.67 2.20 16.31
CA LYS A 14 -11.58 2.08 17.46
C LYS A 14 -12.12 0.65 17.62
N ASN A 15 -12.24 -0.10 16.53
CA ASN A 15 -12.81 -1.45 16.49
C ASN A 15 -11.79 -2.47 15.97
N ARG A 16 -10.64 -2.56 16.67
CA ARG A 16 -9.47 -3.32 16.18
C ARG A 16 -9.72 -4.80 15.95
N ASP A 17 -10.61 -5.42 16.73
CA ASP A 17 -10.93 -6.84 16.63
C ASP A 17 -11.60 -7.21 15.30
N GLU A 18 -12.23 -6.24 14.62
CA GLU A 18 -12.91 -6.43 13.34
C GLU A 18 -12.06 -5.95 12.14
N MET A 19 -10.89 -5.36 12.41
CA MET A 19 -10.10 -4.70 11.39
C MET A 19 -9.36 -5.71 10.51
N LYS A 20 -9.89 -5.89 9.29
CA LYS A 20 -9.33 -6.82 8.30
C LYS A 20 -8.21 -6.22 7.45
N HIS A 21 -8.08 -4.89 7.44
CA HIS A 21 -7.08 -4.20 6.63
C HIS A 21 -6.45 -3.02 7.37
N PHE A 22 -5.19 -2.73 7.05
CA PHE A 22 -4.46 -1.59 7.55
C PHE A 22 -4.01 -0.70 6.39
N ILE A 23 -4.16 0.62 6.51
CA ILE A 23 -3.70 1.59 5.52
C ILE A 23 -2.48 2.31 6.08
N ILE A 24 -1.31 2.02 5.52
CA ILE A 24 -0.07 2.73 5.80
C ILE A 24 -0.18 4.14 5.23
N THR A 25 0.35 5.12 5.96
CA THR A 25 0.51 6.48 5.46
C THR A 25 1.41 6.53 4.22
N HIS A 26 1.11 7.41 3.26
CA HIS A 26 1.98 7.62 2.08
C HIS A 26 3.40 8.08 2.44
N ALA A 27 3.62 8.64 3.64
CA ALA A 27 4.97 8.98 4.12
C ALA A 27 5.92 7.76 4.14
N PHE A 28 5.40 6.54 4.23
CA PHE A 28 6.20 5.34 4.03
C PHE A 28 6.64 5.20 2.57
N ALA A 29 5.73 5.39 1.61
CA ALA A 29 6.05 5.33 0.19
C ALA A 29 7.06 6.44 -0.19
N ASP A 30 6.91 7.65 0.35
CA ASP A 30 7.87 8.74 0.16
C ASP A 30 9.29 8.35 0.61
N HIS A 31 9.39 7.62 1.74
CA HIS A 31 10.67 7.10 2.22
C HIS A 31 11.29 6.12 1.22
N VAL A 32 10.50 5.17 0.69
CA VAL A 32 10.99 4.19 -0.29
C VAL A 32 11.40 4.88 -1.61
N ILE A 33 10.66 5.91 -2.05
CA ILE A 33 10.98 6.68 -3.25
C ILE A 33 12.31 7.44 -3.08
N GLN A 34 12.56 8.02 -1.91
CA GLN A 34 13.82 8.70 -1.61
C GLN A 34 15.04 7.78 -1.68
N GLU A 35 14.86 6.46 -1.58
CA GLU A 35 15.93 5.47 -1.70
C GLU A 35 16.24 5.03 -3.14
N LEU A 36 15.35 5.32 -4.11
CA LEU A 36 15.52 4.88 -5.51
C LEU A 36 16.87 5.26 -6.12
N PRO A 37 17.39 6.50 -5.95
CA PRO A 37 18.69 6.87 -6.52
C PRO A 37 19.83 5.98 -6.00
N HIS A 38 19.74 5.49 -4.76
CA HIS A 38 20.75 4.60 -4.18
C HIS A 38 20.66 3.19 -4.76
N LEU A 39 19.46 2.71 -5.06
CA LEU A 39 19.23 1.37 -5.61
C LEU A 39 19.78 1.21 -7.03
N HIS A 40 19.79 2.28 -7.83
CA HIS A 40 20.44 2.30 -9.15
C HIS A 40 21.94 1.99 -9.07
N HIS A 41 22.61 2.40 -7.99
CA HIS A 41 24.05 2.23 -7.80
C HIS A 41 24.38 0.98 -6.97
N LYS A 42 23.49 0.62 -6.03
CA LYS A 42 23.67 -0.47 -5.09
C LYS A 42 22.34 -1.18 -4.85
N PRO A 43 22.03 -2.25 -5.61
CA PRO A 43 20.80 -3.00 -5.44
C PRO A 43 20.62 -3.60 -4.03
N SER A 44 21.70 -3.78 -3.26
CA SER A 44 21.67 -4.25 -1.88
C SER A 44 21.51 -3.15 -0.83
N HIS A 45 21.05 -1.94 -1.21
CA HIS A 45 20.71 -0.90 -0.23
C HIS A 45 19.75 -1.46 0.83
N PRO A 46 20.00 -1.22 2.14
CA PRO A 46 19.14 -1.71 3.21
C PRO A 46 17.75 -1.09 3.12
N CYS A 47 16.74 -1.87 3.51
CA CYS A 47 15.38 -1.38 3.69
C CYS A 47 15.26 -0.58 5.00
N ILE A 48 14.17 0.19 5.12
CA ILE A 48 13.84 0.95 6.33
C ILE A 48 13.91 0.09 7.61
N SER A 49 14.50 0.61 8.69
CA SER A 49 14.49 -0.14 9.96
C SER A 49 13.08 -0.25 10.57
N LYS A 50 12.80 -1.31 11.35
CA LYS A 50 11.56 -1.45 12.14
C LYS A 50 11.26 -0.17 12.93
N ARG A 51 12.26 0.37 13.63
CA ARG A 51 12.15 1.61 14.42
C ARG A 51 11.74 2.82 13.59
N SER A 52 12.37 3.02 12.43
CA SER A 52 12.07 4.14 11.53
C SER A 52 10.66 4.02 10.98
N PHE A 53 10.25 2.83 10.54
CA PHE A 53 8.89 2.57 10.07
C PHE A 53 7.84 2.84 11.16
N THR A 54 8.02 2.25 12.35
CA THR A 54 7.12 2.46 13.50
C THR A 54 6.97 3.95 13.80
N LYS A 55 8.07 4.72 13.80
CA LYS A 55 8.03 6.17 14.01
C LYS A 55 7.19 6.89 12.94
N ILE A 56 7.38 6.57 11.66
CA ILE A 56 6.63 7.19 10.56
C ILE A 56 5.14 6.91 10.75
N VAL A 57 4.75 5.66 10.96
CA VAL A 57 3.33 5.27 11.01
C VAL A 57 2.65 5.78 12.28
N SER A 58 3.26 5.59 13.46
CA SER A 58 2.68 6.03 14.73
C SER A 58 2.52 7.54 14.80
N THR A 59 3.47 8.32 14.27
CA THR A 59 3.35 9.79 14.25
C THR A 59 2.17 10.25 13.39
N HIS A 60 1.96 9.62 12.24
CA HIS A 60 0.89 10.01 11.31
C HIS A 60 -0.49 9.61 11.81
N LEU A 61 -0.60 8.43 12.41
CA LEU A 61 -1.86 7.87 12.87
C LEU A 61 -2.17 8.24 14.33
N GLY A 62 -1.21 8.78 15.07
CA GLY A 62 -1.36 9.04 16.52
C GLY A 62 -1.51 7.74 17.31
N LEU A 63 -0.73 6.71 16.96
CA LEU A 63 -0.78 5.40 17.61
C LEU A 63 0.16 5.38 18.82
N ASP A 64 -0.36 4.92 19.95
CA ASP A 64 0.46 4.59 21.13
C ASP A 64 1.07 3.18 21.03
N ASP A 65 0.45 2.28 20.25
CA ASP A 65 0.91 0.92 20.03
C ASP A 65 1.92 0.79 18.88
N ASP A 66 2.71 -0.30 18.88
CA ASP A 66 3.54 -0.66 17.73
C ASP A 66 2.63 -1.02 16.54
N PRO A 67 2.73 -0.32 15.38
CA PRO A 67 1.93 -0.62 14.20
C PRO A 67 2.06 -2.07 13.74
N PHE A 68 3.18 -2.74 14.02
CA PHE A 68 3.34 -4.15 13.68
C PHE A 68 2.41 -5.07 14.47
N GLU A 69 2.09 -4.75 15.73
CA GLU A 69 1.10 -5.53 16.50
C GLU A 69 -0.28 -5.44 15.86
N ILE A 70 -0.66 -4.25 15.41
CA ILE A 70 -1.93 -4.01 14.72
C ILE A 70 -1.95 -4.71 13.36
N MET A 71 -0.92 -4.49 12.54
CA MET A 71 -0.80 -5.09 11.21
C MET A 71 -0.75 -6.61 11.24
N ARG A 72 -0.26 -7.23 12.33
CA ARG A 72 -0.22 -8.69 12.48
C ARG A 72 -1.61 -9.32 12.38
N HIS A 73 -2.64 -8.63 12.87
CA HIS A 73 -4.03 -9.11 12.88
C HIS A 73 -4.82 -8.79 11.60
N CYS A 74 -4.32 -7.87 10.76
CA CYS A 74 -4.93 -7.56 9.47
C CYS A 74 -4.64 -8.66 8.44
N ASN A 75 -5.47 -8.84 7.41
CA ASN A 75 -5.16 -9.70 6.26
C ASN A 75 -4.50 -8.92 5.12
N LEU A 76 -4.93 -7.67 4.94
CA LEU A 76 -4.47 -6.78 3.89
C LEU A 76 -3.75 -5.57 4.47
N ILE A 77 -2.66 -5.15 3.83
CA ILE A 77 -1.95 -3.93 4.19
C ILE A 77 -1.78 -3.09 2.94
N PHE A 78 -2.38 -1.91 2.94
CA PHE A 78 -2.38 -0.97 1.83
C PHE A 78 -1.28 0.08 2.02
N ALA A 79 -0.54 0.38 0.96
CA ALA A 79 0.38 1.51 0.89
C ALA A 79 0.03 2.35 -0.34
N PRO A 80 -0.81 3.39 -0.17
CA PRO A 80 -1.01 4.40 -1.19
C PRO A 80 0.29 5.13 -1.50
N THR A 81 0.56 5.32 -2.79
CA THR A 81 1.83 5.85 -3.29
C THR A 81 1.56 6.92 -4.33
N ILE A 82 2.30 8.04 -4.24
CA ILE A 82 2.39 9.03 -5.31
C ILE A 82 3.82 9.05 -5.83
N HIS A 83 3.99 8.89 -7.14
CA HIS A 83 5.28 9.00 -7.81
C HIS A 83 5.07 9.66 -9.17
N GLU A 84 5.92 10.61 -9.55
CA GLU A 84 5.78 11.37 -10.81
C GLU A 84 4.37 11.93 -11.04
N GLU A 85 3.78 12.54 -10.00
CA GLU A 85 2.41 13.11 -10.00
C GLU A 85 1.27 12.10 -10.22
N HIS A 86 1.56 10.79 -10.21
CA HIS A 86 0.57 9.74 -10.39
C HIS A 86 0.34 8.92 -9.11
N TRP A 87 -0.94 8.74 -8.74
CA TRP A 87 -1.35 7.94 -7.60
C TRP A 87 -1.64 6.50 -7.98
N PHE A 88 -1.14 5.57 -7.18
CA PHE A 88 -1.45 4.14 -7.25
C PHE A 88 -1.34 3.53 -5.85
N CYS A 89 -1.60 2.22 -5.70
CA CYS A 89 -1.56 1.59 -4.39
C CYS A 89 -0.90 0.21 -4.45
N TYR A 90 -0.01 -0.05 -3.48
CA TYR A 90 0.45 -1.40 -3.21
C TYR A 90 -0.44 -2.06 -2.16
N VAL A 91 -0.74 -3.34 -2.35
CA VAL A 91 -1.50 -4.12 -1.35
C VAL A 91 -0.81 -5.43 -1.05
N LEU A 92 -0.31 -5.57 0.16
CA LEU A 92 0.15 -6.85 0.69
C LEU A 92 -1.07 -7.67 1.10
N ASP A 93 -1.27 -8.82 0.44
CA ASP A 93 -2.20 -9.86 0.88
C ASP A 93 -1.43 -10.98 1.58
N LYS A 94 -1.50 -10.99 2.92
CA LYS A 94 -0.78 -11.98 3.74
C LYS A 94 -1.34 -13.39 3.62
N ARG A 95 -2.61 -13.55 3.19
CA ARG A 95 -3.26 -14.86 3.06
C ARG A 95 -2.69 -15.63 1.87
N ASN A 96 -2.36 -14.90 0.81
CA ASN A 96 -1.91 -15.46 -0.47
C ASN A 96 -0.42 -15.17 -0.76
N ASN A 97 0.28 -14.48 0.14
CA ASN A 97 1.68 -14.08 -0.01
C ASN A 97 1.93 -13.30 -1.32
N LYS A 98 1.05 -12.34 -1.60
CA LYS A 98 1.06 -11.50 -2.80
C LYS A 98 1.25 -10.03 -2.46
N LEU A 99 1.98 -9.32 -3.31
CA LEU A 99 1.98 -7.87 -3.35
C LEU A 99 1.32 -7.42 -4.66
N PHE A 100 0.13 -6.84 -4.55
CA PHE A 100 -0.56 -6.28 -5.70
C PHE A 100 -0.11 -4.85 -5.98
N VAL A 101 0.03 -4.50 -7.25
CA VAL A 101 0.16 -3.13 -7.76
C VAL A 101 -1.20 -2.75 -8.37
N LEU A 102 -1.95 -1.92 -7.66
CA LEU A 102 -3.24 -1.41 -8.11
C LEU A 102 -3.03 -0.04 -8.76
N ASN A 103 -3.06 -0.03 -10.09
CA ASN A 103 -2.76 1.13 -10.91
C ASN A 103 -3.86 1.35 -11.98
N SER A 104 -4.47 2.52 -11.97
CA SER A 104 -5.50 2.95 -12.94
C SER A 104 -4.94 3.47 -14.26
N TRP A 105 -3.62 3.41 -14.46
CA TRP A 105 -2.95 3.86 -15.69
C TRP A 105 -2.10 2.73 -16.29
N SER A 106 -2.57 2.14 -17.40
CA SER A 106 -2.06 0.90 -17.99
C SER A 106 -0.82 1.07 -18.86
N THR A 107 -0.12 2.20 -18.78
CA THR A 107 1.15 2.31 -19.48
C THR A 107 2.11 1.29 -18.90
N GLU A 108 2.90 0.67 -19.78
CA GLU A 108 4.03 -0.16 -19.35
C GLU A 108 4.84 0.61 -18.30
N ARG A 109 5.12 -0.04 -17.17
CA ARG A 109 5.91 0.58 -16.11
C ARG A 109 7.32 0.80 -16.63
N ASN A 110 7.80 2.03 -16.56
CA ASN A 110 9.19 2.35 -16.87
C ASN A 110 10.14 1.66 -15.85
N GLU A 111 11.44 1.66 -16.15
CA GLU A 111 12.43 0.97 -15.31
C GLU A 111 12.51 1.51 -13.87
N GLU A 112 12.29 2.80 -13.67
CA GLU A 112 12.25 3.40 -12.34
C GLU A 112 11.04 2.93 -11.52
N ASN A 113 9.86 2.87 -12.14
CA ASN A 113 8.65 2.34 -11.52
C ASN A 113 8.77 0.84 -11.22
N LYS A 114 9.43 0.05 -12.09
CA LYS A 114 9.75 -1.36 -11.79
C LYS A 114 10.71 -1.48 -10.61
N LEU A 115 11.71 -0.60 -10.50
CA LEU A 115 12.63 -0.56 -9.37
C LEU A 115 11.90 -0.20 -8.07
N LEU A 116 10.95 0.74 -8.13
CA LEU A 116 10.07 1.08 -7.01
C LEU A 116 9.21 -0.11 -6.57
N ASP A 117 8.63 -0.86 -7.51
CA ASP A 117 7.85 -2.05 -7.18
C ASP A 117 8.69 -3.12 -6.46
N LEU A 118 9.91 -3.36 -6.96
CA LEU A 118 10.86 -4.29 -6.33
C LEU A 118 11.34 -3.80 -4.97
N SER A 119 11.58 -2.49 -4.82
CA SER A 119 11.95 -1.90 -3.53
C SER A 119 10.81 -2.06 -2.52
N MET A 120 9.58 -1.74 -2.93
CA MET A 120 8.40 -1.88 -2.10
C MET A 120 8.15 -3.34 -1.70
N LYS A 121 8.30 -4.27 -2.64
CA LYS A 121 8.26 -5.71 -2.38
C LYS A 121 9.21 -6.12 -1.27
N ARG A 122 10.49 -5.73 -1.37
CA ARG A 122 11.50 -6.05 -0.33
C ARG A 122 11.15 -5.49 1.04
N HIS A 123 10.59 -4.28 1.07
CA HIS A 123 10.11 -3.68 2.32
C HIS A 123 8.97 -4.49 2.94
N PHE A 124 7.98 -4.90 2.16
CA PHE A 124 6.88 -5.73 2.66
C PHE A 124 7.34 -7.14 3.09
N GLU A 125 8.29 -7.76 2.38
CA GLU A 125 8.91 -9.03 2.80
C GLU A 125 9.61 -8.89 4.17
N MET A 126 10.32 -7.79 4.38
CA MET A 126 10.92 -7.50 5.68
C MET A 126 9.86 -7.25 6.76
N PHE A 127 8.75 -6.58 6.44
CA PHE A 127 7.64 -6.38 7.39
C PHE A 127 6.99 -7.71 7.78
N LEU A 128 6.83 -8.64 6.84
CA LEU A 128 6.37 -10.00 7.13
C LEU A 128 7.27 -10.72 8.13
N ASN A 129 8.60 -10.53 8.01
CA ASN A 129 9.55 -11.10 8.97
C ASN A 129 9.38 -10.47 10.36
N PHE A 130 9.18 -9.15 10.44
CA PHE A 130 8.94 -8.46 11.72
C PHE A 130 7.60 -8.83 12.38
N MET A 131 6.59 -9.25 11.62
CA MET A 131 5.28 -9.64 12.15
C MET A 131 5.21 -11.11 12.59
N ASN A 132 6.05 -11.97 12.01
CA ASN A 132 5.93 -13.42 12.17
C ASN A 132 7.12 -14.08 12.90
N ASP A 133 8.23 -13.38 13.16
CA ASP A 133 9.47 -13.95 13.74
C ASP A 133 10.02 -15.19 12.98
N LEU A 134 9.62 -15.35 11.72
CA LEU A 134 9.86 -16.52 10.86
C LEU A 134 10.85 -16.20 9.73
N PRO A 135 11.39 -17.22 9.03
CA PRO A 135 12.35 -17.01 7.95
C PRO A 135 11.77 -16.17 6.81
N GLN A 136 12.68 -15.58 6.03
CA GLN A 136 12.39 -14.66 4.93
C GLN A 136 11.30 -15.21 4.00
N GLN A 137 10.18 -14.50 3.94
CA GLN A 137 9.10 -14.79 3.00
C GLN A 137 9.35 -14.05 1.69
N THR A 138 9.13 -14.73 0.57
CA THR A 138 9.19 -14.11 -0.76
C THR A 138 7.77 -13.85 -1.24
N LEU A 139 7.46 -12.61 -1.58
CA LEU A 139 6.17 -12.23 -2.14
C LEU A 139 6.11 -12.50 -3.65
N GLU A 140 4.94 -12.87 -4.17
CA GLU A 140 4.64 -12.77 -5.60
C GLU A 140 4.20 -11.33 -5.91
N LEU A 141 4.85 -10.67 -6.86
CA LEU A 141 4.46 -9.32 -7.31
C LEU A 141 3.44 -9.46 -8.45
N VAL A 142 2.24 -8.90 -8.24
CA VAL A 142 1.11 -9.04 -9.16
C VAL A 142 0.64 -7.66 -9.64
N TYR A 143 0.56 -7.48 -10.96
CA TYR A 143 -0.03 -6.29 -11.57
C TYR A 143 -1.49 -6.59 -11.91
N GLU A 144 -2.43 -5.95 -11.22
CA GLU A 144 -3.84 -6.25 -11.44
C GLU A 144 -4.38 -5.52 -12.68
N ASP A 145 -5.20 -6.22 -13.47
CA ASP A 145 -5.90 -5.65 -14.63
C ASP A 145 -7.15 -4.90 -14.15
N LEU A 146 -6.99 -3.59 -13.94
CA LEU A 146 -8.00 -2.73 -13.34
C LEU A 146 -8.71 -1.84 -14.38
N PRO A 147 -9.89 -1.30 -14.05
CA PRO A 147 -10.50 -0.20 -14.80
C PRO A 147 -9.49 0.92 -14.98
N GLN A 148 -9.37 1.39 -16.23
CA GLN A 148 -8.43 2.45 -16.58
C GLN A 148 -9.12 3.80 -16.46
N GLN A 149 -8.45 4.76 -15.83
CA GLN A 149 -8.93 6.13 -15.79
C GLN A 149 -8.83 6.76 -17.18
N LYS A 150 -9.76 7.66 -17.52
CA LYS A 150 -9.85 8.27 -18.86
C LYS A 150 -9.11 9.61 -18.98
N ASN A 151 -8.62 10.14 -17.87
CA ASN A 151 -7.91 11.42 -17.79
C ASN A 151 -6.71 11.32 -16.85
N VAL A 152 -5.84 12.32 -16.84
CA VAL A 152 -4.58 12.31 -16.07
C VAL A 152 -4.71 12.73 -14.60
N HIS A 153 -5.92 12.94 -14.06
CA HIS A 153 -6.12 13.52 -12.73
C HIS A 153 -6.94 12.66 -11.77
N ASP A 154 -7.66 11.64 -12.27
CA ASP A 154 -8.51 10.78 -11.45
C ASP A 154 -7.74 9.69 -10.67
N CYS A 155 -6.43 9.57 -10.82
CA CYS A 155 -5.63 8.53 -10.17
C CYS A 155 -5.82 8.46 -8.66
N GLY A 156 -5.93 9.61 -7.99
CA GLY A 156 -6.23 9.68 -6.56
C GLY A 156 -7.61 9.12 -6.22
N ILE A 157 -8.61 9.39 -7.07
CA ILE A 157 -9.98 8.91 -6.93
C ILE A 157 -10.04 7.38 -7.08
N TYR A 158 -9.31 6.83 -8.04
CA TYR A 158 -9.17 5.38 -8.21
C TYR A 158 -8.50 4.73 -7.01
N VAL A 159 -7.45 5.33 -6.44
CA VAL A 159 -6.84 4.83 -5.20
C VAL A 159 -7.83 4.80 -4.04
N LEU A 160 -8.68 5.83 -3.89
CA LEU A 160 -9.73 5.80 -2.86
C LEU A 160 -10.72 4.64 -3.06
N LYS A 161 -11.10 4.35 -4.31
CA LYS A 161 -11.92 3.18 -4.63
C LYS A 161 -11.22 1.86 -4.33
N TYR A 162 -9.91 1.77 -4.59
CA TYR A 162 -9.13 0.59 -4.22
C TYR A 162 -9.13 0.37 -2.71
N LEU A 163 -8.93 1.42 -1.92
CA LEU A 163 -8.98 1.36 -0.45
C LEU A 163 -10.36 0.97 0.09
N GLU A 164 -11.43 1.41 -0.57
CA GLU A 164 -12.81 1.10 -0.19
C GLU A 164 -13.20 -0.36 -0.55
N MET A 165 -12.83 -0.83 -1.74
CA MET A 165 -13.46 -2.00 -2.36
C MET A 165 -12.56 -3.24 -2.45
N TRP A 166 -11.23 -3.07 -2.40
CA TRP A 166 -10.32 -4.20 -2.59
C TRP A 166 -10.28 -5.12 -1.37
N ASP A 167 -10.50 -6.41 -1.59
CA ASP A 167 -10.46 -7.44 -0.55
C ASP A 167 -9.47 -8.58 -0.88
N GLY A 168 -8.59 -8.35 -1.86
CA GLY A 168 -7.61 -9.32 -2.36
C GLY A 168 -8.10 -10.18 -3.53
N GLU A 169 -9.34 -9.99 -3.98
CA GLU A 169 -9.88 -10.66 -5.15
C GLU A 169 -10.13 -9.68 -6.30
N ARG A 170 -10.06 -10.19 -7.55
CA ARG A 170 -10.36 -9.41 -8.74
C ARG A 170 -11.82 -8.96 -8.74
N LYS A 171 -12.07 -7.65 -8.65
CA LYS A 171 -13.42 -7.06 -8.57
C LYS A 171 -14.03 -6.64 -9.91
N TRP A 172 -13.22 -6.25 -10.89
CA TRP A 172 -13.69 -5.44 -12.03
C TRP A 172 -13.54 -6.17 -13.37
N GLY A 173 -14.24 -7.29 -13.53
CA GLY A 173 -14.19 -8.12 -14.74
C GLY A 173 -14.70 -7.44 -16.01
N ASP A 174 -15.55 -6.42 -15.88
CA ASP A 174 -16.06 -5.58 -16.98
C ASP A 174 -15.24 -4.29 -17.19
N LYS A 175 -14.19 -4.10 -16.39
CA LYS A 175 -13.32 -2.92 -16.37
C LYS A 175 -14.06 -1.60 -16.14
N THR A 176 -15.19 -1.63 -15.43
CA THR A 176 -15.89 -0.42 -14.99
C THR A 176 -15.60 -0.15 -13.52
N MET A 177 -15.30 1.11 -13.18
CA MET A 177 -15.22 1.52 -11.77
C MET A 177 -16.62 1.93 -11.31
N PRO A 178 -17.15 1.41 -10.20
CA PRO A 178 -18.43 1.84 -9.66
C PRO A 178 -18.40 3.32 -9.27
N ASP A 179 -19.53 4.01 -9.48
CA ASP A 179 -19.68 5.41 -9.05
C ASP A 179 -19.46 5.57 -7.55
N PHE A 180 -19.08 6.78 -7.11
CA PHE A 180 -19.18 7.12 -5.69
C PHE A 180 -20.65 7.24 -5.33
N THR A 181 -21.16 6.26 -4.57
CA THR A 181 -22.46 6.42 -3.94
C THR A 181 -22.29 7.45 -2.82
N LEU A 182 -22.95 8.60 -2.97
CA LEU A 182 -23.14 9.51 -1.84
C LEU A 182 -23.91 8.73 -0.78
N VAL A 183 -23.27 8.44 0.33
CA VAL A 183 -23.98 7.94 1.52
C VAL A 183 -24.80 9.13 2.00
N ASN A 184 -26.12 9.08 1.79
CA ASN A 184 -27.01 10.05 2.41
C ASN A 184 -26.93 9.86 3.92
N PHE A 185 -26.31 10.83 4.60
CA PHE A 185 -26.29 10.92 6.06
C PHE A 185 -27.67 11.27 6.61
#